data_AF-A0A5C5SFA1-F1
#
_entry.id   AF-A0A5C5SFA1-F1
#
_cell.length_a   1.000
_cell.length_b   1.000
_cell.length_c   1.000
_cell.angle_alpha   90.00
_cell.angle_beta   90.00
_cell.angle_gamma   90.00
#
_symmetry.space_group_name_H-M   'P 1'
#
loop_
_entity.id
_entity.type
_entity.pdbx_description
1 polymer ?
#
loop_
_entity_poly.entity_id
_entity_poly.type
_entity_poly.pdbx_seq_one_letter_code
_entity_poly.pdbx_strand_id
1 'polypeptide(L)'
;MDFRTRLRGAWSLLFGRGDNATVCSFCGQSRHAVEQLIAGPGAMSICNRCIFLCNQVLLEHAGPPGFRRHAEGAHAKAISIQLGHDDVILASAERVALEALLAALVAALPDSQLIGWSYMHGQDRFDLLTVEIVTTAPIATDDMRGLANDLWRQMRDAAAAARRAAANEGTPSLIDIAESATQAARAYAQAVAQMATPAGSPSA
;
A
#
# COMPACT_ATOMS: atom_id res chain seq x y z
N MET A 1 -21.64 -24.53 14.36
CA MET A 1 -21.78 -23.07 14.57
C MET A 1 -23.10 -22.61 13.97
N ASP A 2 -23.89 -21.85 14.72
CA ASP A 2 -25.30 -21.56 14.41
C ASP A 2 -25.48 -20.47 13.33
N PHE A 3 -26.52 -20.63 12.50
CA PHE A 3 -26.88 -19.76 11.37
C PHE A 3 -27.16 -18.31 11.83
N ARG A 4 -27.70 -18.15 13.04
CA ARG A 4 -27.92 -16.84 13.67
C ARG A 4 -26.63 -16.03 13.86
N THR A 5 -25.51 -16.70 14.12
CA THR A 5 -24.20 -16.06 14.31
C THR A 5 -23.64 -15.54 12.99
N ARG A 6 -23.85 -16.26 11.90
CA ARG A 6 -23.44 -15.83 10.54
C ARG A 6 -24.26 -14.64 10.05
N LEU A 7 -25.57 -14.65 10.30
CA LEU A 7 -26.46 -13.55 9.92
C LEU A 7 -26.17 -12.25 10.67
N ARG A 8 -25.82 -12.33 11.98
CA ARG A 8 -25.38 -11.14 12.74
C ARG A 8 -24.11 -10.52 12.18
N GLY A 9 -23.12 -11.34 11.80
CA GLY A 9 -21.89 -10.85 11.17
C GLY A 9 -22.15 -10.16 9.83
N ALA A 10 -23.02 -10.75 8.99
CA ALA A 10 -23.40 -10.16 7.70
C ALA A 10 -24.17 -8.85 7.85
N TRP A 11 -25.07 -8.75 8.84
CA TRP A 11 -25.83 -7.52 9.11
C TRP A 11 -24.96 -6.39 9.68
N SER A 12 -23.91 -6.72 10.43
CA SER A 12 -22.93 -5.74 10.95
C SER A 12 -22.13 -5.05 9.85
N LEU A 13 -21.88 -5.74 8.73
CA LEU A 13 -21.17 -5.18 7.57
C LEU A 13 -22.08 -4.33 6.68
N LEU A 14 -23.38 -4.66 6.62
CA LEU A 14 -24.34 -4.00 5.73
C LEU A 14 -24.97 -2.73 6.31
N PHE A 15 -25.10 -2.62 7.64
CA PHE A 15 -25.76 -1.49 8.30
C PHE A 15 -24.88 -0.91 9.40
N GLY A 16 -23.82 -0.20 9.00
CA GLY A 16 -22.96 0.55 9.91
C GLY A 16 -23.77 1.53 10.77
N ARG A 17 -23.99 1.19 12.03
CA ARG A 17 -24.45 2.13 13.05
C ARG A 17 -23.80 1.82 14.41
N GLY A 18 -22.91 2.72 14.81
CA GLY A 18 -22.70 3.21 16.18
C GLY A 18 -22.28 2.17 17.23
N ASP A 19 -21.00 2.20 17.58
CA ASP A 19 -20.46 1.86 18.90
C ASP A 19 -20.62 0.43 19.44
N ASN A 20 -21.41 -0.45 18.83
CA ASN A 20 -21.58 -1.85 19.28
C ASN A 20 -20.96 -2.88 18.31
N ALA A 21 -20.22 -2.42 17.30
CA ALA A 21 -19.82 -3.23 16.15
C ALA A 21 -18.40 -3.79 16.18
N THR A 22 -17.54 -3.39 17.11
CA THR A 22 -16.20 -3.97 17.23
C THR A 22 -16.25 -5.21 18.12
N VAL A 23 -16.22 -6.36 17.47
CA VAL A 23 -16.18 -7.68 18.10
C VAL A 23 -14.84 -8.34 17.81
N CYS A 24 -14.27 -9.03 18.80
CA CYS A 24 -13.07 -9.83 18.62
C CYS A 24 -13.30 -10.90 17.55
N SER A 25 -12.47 -10.91 16.51
CA SER A 25 -12.54 -11.87 15.41
C SER A 25 -12.31 -13.33 15.85
N PHE A 26 -11.73 -13.54 17.04
CA PHE A 26 -11.38 -14.87 17.56
C PHE A 26 -12.45 -15.44 18.50
N CYS A 27 -12.95 -14.66 19.47
CA CYS A 27 -13.94 -15.12 20.45
C CYS A 27 -15.35 -14.56 20.25
N GLY A 28 -15.54 -13.61 19.33
CA GLY A 28 -16.82 -12.98 19.01
C GLY A 28 -17.34 -12.01 20.08
N GLN A 29 -16.57 -11.75 21.14
CA GLN A 29 -16.99 -10.85 22.22
C GLN A 29 -16.91 -9.38 21.78
N SER A 30 -17.88 -8.58 22.21
CA SER A 30 -17.89 -7.15 21.94
C SER A 30 -16.87 -6.42 22.83
N ARG A 31 -16.46 -5.22 22.40
CA ARG A 31 -15.59 -4.33 23.20
C ARG A 31 -16.07 -4.05 24.63
N HIS A 32 -17.36 -4.24 24.92
CA HIS A 32 -17.94 -4.02 26.26
C HIS A 32 -17.78 -5.24 27.18
N ALA A 33 -17.54 -6.42 26.60
CA ALA A 33 -17.40 -7.68 27.33
C ALA A 33 -15.94 -8.06 27.62
N VAL A 34 -14.99 -7.21 27.21
CA VAL A 34 -13.55 -7.42 27.36
C VAL A 34 -12.90 -6.12 27.82
N GLU A 35 -11.80 -6.22 28.55
CA GLU A 35 -11.09 -5.05 29.07
C GLU A 35 -10.43 -4.23 27.96
N GLN A 36 -9.88 -4.91 26.94
CA GLN A 36 -9.25 -4.29 25.79
C GLN A 36 -9.58 -5.06 24.52
N LEU A 37 -9.81 -4.31 23.43
CA LEU A 37 -9.99 -4.82 22.09
C LEU A 37 -9.10 -4.01 21.14
N ILE A 38 -8.17 -4.71 20.47
CA ILE A 38 -7.18 -4.14 19.58
C ILE A 38 -7.65 -4.37 18.13
N ALA A 39 -7.83 -3.29 17.37
CA ALA A 39 -8.15 -3.38 15.95
C ALA A 39 -6.87 -3.46 15.11
N GLY A 40 -6.84 -4.38 14.14
CA GLY A 40 -5.80 -4.54 13.16
C GLY A 40 -6.27 -4.17 11.74
N PRO A 41 -5.36 -4.12 10.76
CA PRO A 41 -5.71 -3.87 9.36
C PRO A 41 -6.64 -4.97 8.81
N GLY A 42 -7.49 -4.61 7.84
CA GLY A 42 -8.37 -5.57 7.16
C GLY A 42 -9.59 -6.06 7.98
N ALA A 43 -10.15 -5.22 8.85
CA ALA A 43 -11.32 -5.53 9.69
C ALA A 43 -11.10 -6.65 10.74
N MET A 44 -9.86 -6.99 11.05
CA MET A 44 -9.52 -7.94 12.11
C MET A 44 -9.43 -7.24 13.46
N SER A 45 -9.89 -7.88 14.55
CA SER A 45 -9.63 -7.37 15.90
C SER A 45 -9.44 -8.50 16.91
N ILE A 46 -8.64 -8.26 17.95
CA ILE A 46 -8.31 -9.24 18.99
C ILE A 46 -8.43 -8.62 20.38
N CYS A 47 -9.03 -9.36 21.32
CA CYS A 47 -9.15 -8.90 22.71
C CYS A 47 -8.02 -9.43 23.60
N ASN A 48 -7.82 -8.79 24.76
CA ASN A 48 -6.82 -9.18 25.77
C ASN A 48 -6.91 -10.67 26.17
N ARG A 49 -8.12 -11.21 26.36
CA ARG A 49 -8.33 -12.63 26.69
C ARG A 49 -7.80 -13.56 25.59
N CYS A 50 -8.05 -13.22 24.32
CA CYS A 50 -7.55 -14.01 23.20
C CYS A 50 -6.03 -13.91 23.10
N ILE A 51 -5.43 -12.75 23.36
CA ILE A 51 -3.97 -12.59 23.40
C ILE A 51 -3.37 -13.49 24.48
N PHE A 52 -3.95 -13.51 25.68
CA PHE A 52 -3.49 -14.36 26.78
C PHE A 52 -3.52 -15.84 26.41
N LEU A 53 -4.65 -16.30 25.85
CA LEU A 53 -4.79 -17.68 25.41
C LEU A 53 -3.78 -18.03 24.30
N CYS A 54 -3.61 -17.14 23.31
CA CYS A 54 -2.61 -17.33 22.25
C CYS A 54 -1.21 -17.47 22.83
N ASN A 55 -0.82 -16.61 23.78
CA ASN A 55 0.50 -16.69 24.42
C ASN A 55 0.70 -18.00 25.19
N GLN A 56 -0.33 -18.49 25.89
CA GLN A 56 -0.26 -19.79 26.57
C GLN A 56 -0.03 -20.93 25.58
N VAL A 57 -0.78 -20.96 24.48
CA VAL A 57 -0.62 -21.96 23.42
C VAL A 57 0.78 -21.87 22.79
N LEU A 58 1.27 -20.65 22.52
CA LEU A 58 2.60 -20.44 21.95
C LEU A 58 3.72 -20.91 22.88
N LEU A 59 3.58 -20.70 24.20
CA LEU A 59 4.54 -21.14 25.19
C LEU A 59 4.53 -22.67 25.35
N GLU A 60 3.34 -23.29 25.36
CA GLU A 60 3.21 -24.75 25.42
C GLU A 60 3.82 -25.44 24.20
N HIS A 61 3.78 -24.77 23.04
CA HIS A 61 4.35 -25.26 21.79
C HIS A 61 5.69 -24.61 21.46
N ALA A 62 6.31 -23.91 22.42
CA ALA A 62 7.66 -23.42 22.28
C ALA A 62 8.59 -24.64 22.29
N GLY A 63 9.32 -24.85 21.19
CA GLY A 63 10.31 -25.92 21.17
C GLY A 63 11.52 -25.60 22.06
N PRO A 64 12.54 -26.46 22.05
CA PRO A 64 13.74 -26.26 22.86
C PRO A 64 14.41 -24.88 22.63
N PRO A 65 15.25 -24.39 23.54
CA PRO A 65 15.97 -23.13 23.38
C PRO A 65 16.67 -23.06 22.00
N GLY A 66 16.33 -22.05 21.19
CA GLY A 66 16.81 -21.91 19.81
C GLY A 66 15.91 -22.53 18.73
N PHE A 67 14.84 -23.23 19.10
CA PHE A 67 13.82 -23.73 18.19
C PHE A 67 12.98 -22.58 17.64
N ARG A 68 13.28 -22.18 16.41
CA ARG A 68 12.36 -21.37 15.61
C ARG A 68 11.58 -22.30 14.71
N ARG A 69 10.25 -22.33 14.80
CA ARG A 69 9.45 -22.83 13.69
C ARG A 69 9.78 -21.92 12.50
N HIS A 70 10.54 -22.43 11.53
CA HIS A 70 10.52 -21.84 10.21
C HIS A 70 9.06 -21.95 9.75
N ALA A 71 8.40 -20.82 9.48
CA ALA A 71 7.14 -20.92 8.78
C ALA A 71 7.40 -21.58 7.43
N GLU A 72 6.48 -22.43 6.99
CA GLU A 72 6.51 -22.95 5.63
C GLU A 72 6.28 -21.78 4.65
N GLY A 73 7.36 -21.16 4.19
CA GLY A 73 7.35 -20.12 3.16
C GLY A 73 8.03 -18.80 3.54
N ALA A 74 8.20 -17.94 2.53
CA ALA A 74 8.69 -16.58 2.73
C ALA A 74 7.64 -15.77 3.50
N HIS A 75 8.05 -15.16 4.62
CA HIS A 75 7.18 -14.28 5.40
C HIS A 75 6.93 -12.99 4.63
N ALA A 76 5.65 -12.70 4.38
CA ALA A 76 5.22 -11.42 3.87
C ALA A 76 5.56 -10.32 4.90
N LYS A 77 6.44 -9.39 4.53
CA LYS A 77 6.84 -8.25 5.34
C LYS A 77 6.09 -7.00 4.90
N ALA A 78 5.39 -6.37 5.83
CA ALA A 78 4.87 -5.03 5.63
C ALA A 78 6.00 -4.01 5.84
N ILE A 79 6.19 -3.12 4.89
CA ILE A 79 7.22 -2.09 4.89
C ILE A 79 6.58 -0.74 4.57
N SER A 80 6.91 0.28 5.36
CA SER A 80 6.59 1.68 5.07
C SER A 80 7.81 2.36 4.44
N ILE A 81 7.62 2.89 3.23
CA ILE A 81 8.63 3.52 2.40
C ILE A 81 8.28 4.99 2.25
N GLN A 82 9.17 5.87 2.70
CA GLN A 82 9.11 7.30 2.41
C GLN A 82 9.76 7.55 1.06
N LEU A 83 8.99 8.11 0.13
CA LEU A 83 9.45 8.50 -1.19
C LEU A 83 9.77 9.99 -1.18
N GLY A 84 11.00 10.33 -1.57
CA GLY A 84 11.44 11.71 -1.66
C GLY A 84 10.68 12.52 -2.71
N HIS A 85 10.34 13.77 -2.37
CA HIS A 85 9.81 14.75 -3.32
C HIS A 85 10.62 16.05 -3.21
N ASP A 86 11.35 16.39 -4.28
CA ASP A 86 12.23 17.57 -4.29
C ASP A 86 11.47 18.88 -4.52
N ASP A 87 10.25 18.80 -5.06
CA ASP A 87 9.40 19.96 -5.33
C ASP A 87 8.20 19.97 -4.39
N VAL A 88 7.89 21.16 -3.88
CA VAL A 88 6.70 21.44 -3.09
C VAL A 88 5.50 21.37 -4.05
N ILE A 89 4.54 20.50 -3.75
CA ILE A 89 3.33 20.17 -4.51
C ILE A 89 3.57 19.11 -5.60
N LEU A 90 3.06 17.90 -5.36
CA LEU A 90 2.64 17.00 -6.45
C LEU A 90 1.80 17.85 -7.41
N ALA A 91 2.31 18.13 -8.61
CA ALA A 91 1.63 18.99 -9.56
C ALA A 91 0.24 18.43 -9.86
N SER A 92 -0.72 19.25 -10.32
CA SER A 92 -2.10 18.79 -10.57
C SER A 92 -2.15 17.52 -11.44
N ALA A 93 -1.27 17.41 -12.44
CA ALA A 93 -1.14 16.22 -13.27
C ALA A 93 -0.60 14.99 -12.52
N GLU A 94 0.32 15.19 -11.57
CA GLU A 94 0.89 14.12 -10.74
C GLU A 94 -0.12 13.58 -9.74
N ARG A 95 -0.97 14.45 -9.19
CA ARG A 95 -2.06 14.05 -8.29
C ARG A 95 -3.08 13.16 -9.00
N VAL A 96 -3.42 13.49 -10.25
CA VAL A 96 -4.33 12.67 -11.06
C VAL A 96 -3.71 11.31 -11.39
N ALA A 97 -2.40 11.26 -11.62
CA ALA A 97 -1.68 10.03 -11.96
C ALA A 97 -1.10 9.29 -10.74
N LEU A 98 -1.27 9.79 -9.52
CA LEU A 98 -0.53 9.29 -8.34
C LEU A 98 -0.80 7.82 -8.07
N GLU A 99 -2.06 7.39 -8.10
CA GLU A 99 -2.39 5.98 -7.88
C GLU A 99 -1.80 5.08 -8.96
N ALA A 100 -1.84 5.50 -10.23
CA ALA A 100 -1.24 4.76 -11.34
C ALA A 100 0.28 4.68 -11.21
N LEU A 101 0.90 5.76 -10.74
CA LEU A 101 2.31 5.84 -10.42
C LEU A 101 2.73 4.85 -9.34
N LEU A 102 2.00 4.85 -8.24
CA LEU A 102 2.25 3.95 -7.12
C LEU A 102 2.02 2.50 -7.52
N ALA A 103 0.98 2.21 -8.30
CA ALA A 103 0.73 0.87 -8.80
C ALA A 103 1.90 0.36 -9.66
N ALA A 104 2.41 1.19 -10.57
CA ALA A 104 3.53 0.81 -11.42
C ALA A 104 4.87 0.76 -10.69
N LEU A 105 5.11 1.68 -9.75
CA LEU A 105 6.26 1.62 -8.85
C LEU A 105 6.28 0.26 -8.13
N VAL A 106 5.17 -0.13 -7.52
CA VAL A 106 5.11 -1.38 -6.76
C VAL A 106 5.17 -2.61 -7.68
N ALA A 107 4.61 -2.54 -8.89
CA ALA A 107 4.75 -3.60 -9.88
C ALA A 107 6.21 -3.82 -10.34
N ALA A 108 7.03 -2.77 -10.31
CA ALA A 108 8.46 -2.85 -10.61
C ALA A 108 9.31 -3.34 -9.41
N LEU A 109 8.75 -3.40 -8.20
CA LEU A 109 9.42 -3.94 -7.02
C LEU A 109 9.25 -5.46 -6.95
N PRO A 110 10.28 -6.21 -6.49
CA PRO A 110 10.21 -7.67 -6.45
C PRO A 110 9.18 -8.15 -5.43
N ASP A 111 8.33 -9.10 -5.85
CA ASP A 111 7.31 -9.78 -5.04
C ASP A 111 6.54 -8.86 -4.08
N SER A 112 6.19 -7.66 -4.55
CA SER A 112 5.62 -6.59 -3.74
C SER A 112 4.19 -6.26 -4.15
N GLN A 113 3.36 -5.86 -3.18
CA GLN A 113 2.00 -5.40 -3.40
C GLN A 113 1.71 -4.15 -2.58
N LEU A 114 0.93 -3.24 -3.16
CA LEU A 114 0.56 -1.99 -2.52
C LEU A 114 -0.57 -2.27 -1.51
N ILE A 115 -0.37 -1.89 -0.26
CA ILE A 115 -1.38 -1.98 0.80
C ILE A 115 -2.08 -0.63 0.99
N GLY A 116 -1.33 0.46 0.89
CA GLY A 116 -1.83 1.80 1.13
C GLY A 116 -0.78 2.87 0.87
N TRP A 117 -1.21 4.13 0.92
CA TRP A 117 -0.31 5.26 0.83
C TRP A 117 -0.92 6.46 1.56
N SER A 118 -0.06 7.39 1.97
CA SER A 118 -0.46 8.65 2.57
C SER A 118 0.44 9.78 2.06
N TYR A 119 -0.14 10.96 1.90
CA TYR A 119 0.58 12.15 1.51
C TYR A 119 0.35 13.25 2.55
N MET A 120 1.45 13.80 3.05
CA MET A 120 1.46 14.88 4.03
C MET A 120 2.07 16.12 3.39
N HIS A 121 1.31 17.22 3.42
CA HIS A 121 1.77 18.53 2.96
C HIS A 121 2.01 19.44 4.17
N GLY A 122 3.22 20.00 4.28
CA GLY A 122 3.56 20.98 5.30
C GLY A 122 3.65 22.38 4.69
N GLN A 123 3.01 23.38 5.31
CA GLN A 123 3.00 24.75 4.76
C GLN A 123 4.41 25.35 4.53
N ASP A 124 5.41 24.92 5.30
CA ASP A 124 6.82 25.34 5.20
C ASP A 124 7.81 24.15 5.28
N ARG A 125 7.35 22.91 5.01
CA ARG A 125 8.18 21.70 5.12
C ARG A 125 8.02 20.82 3.89
N PHE A 126 9.04 19.98 3.64
CA PHE A 126 9.04 18.99 2.57
C PHE A 126 7.73 18.18 2.55
N ASP A 127 7.17 18.05 1.36
CA ASP A 127 6.07 17.13 1.12
C ASP A 127 6.56 15.70 1.29
N LEU A 128 5.77 14.89 2.01
CA LEU A 128 6.14 13.51 2.29
C LEU A 128 5.08 12.58 1.71
N LEU A 129 5.48 11.76 0.75
CA LEU A 129 4.71 10.63 0.26
C LEU A 129 5.20 9.36 0.94
N THR A 130 4.31 8.68 1.66
CA THR A 130 4.59 7.40 2.31
C THR A 130 3.79 6.32 1.63
N VAL A 131 4.46 5.24 1.22
CA VAL A 131 3.87 4.08 0.56
C VAL A 131 4.04 2.86 1.46
N GLU A 132 2.97 2.12 1.64
CA GLU A 132 2.93 0.90 2.43
C GLU A 132 2.82 -0.28 1.49
N ILE A 133 3.85 -1.14 1.51
CA ILE A 133 3.90 -2.34 0.69
C ILE A 133 3.96 -3.58 1.56
N VAL A 134 3.45 -4.68 1.04
CA VAL A 134 3.76 -6.03 1.52
C VAL A 134 4.68 -6.69 0.52
N THR A 135 5.76 -7.33 0.98
CA THR A 135 6.70 -8.04 0.10
C THR A 135 7.10 -9.39 0.67
N THR A 136 7.29 -10.38 -0.19
CA THR A 136 7.92 -11.66 0.18
C THR A 136 9.36 -11.78 -0.32
N ALA A 137 9.87 -10.74 -0.98
CA ALA A 137 11.21 -10.74 -1.56
C ALA A 137 12.27 -10.88 -0.46
N PRO A 138 13.31 -11.72 -0.68
CA PRO A 138 14.37 -11.96 0.29
C PRO A 138 15.43 -10.86 0.28
N ILE A 139 15.02 -9.59 0.18
CA ILE A 139 15.92 -8.43 0.17
C ILE A 139 15.80 -7.63 1.47
N ALA A 140 16.89 -6.96 1.87
CA ALA A 140 16.87 -6.14 3.08
C ALA A 140 15.93 -4.93 2.88
N THR A 141 15.35 -4.45 3.99
CA THR A 141 14.39 -3.33 3.93
C THR A 141 15.02 -2.02 3.45
N ASP A 142 16.28 -1.79 3.76
CA ASP A 142 16.98 -0.59 3.31
C ASP A 142 17.27 -0.65 1.81
N ASP A 143 17.64 -1.82 1.29
CA ASP A 143 17.81 -2.04 -0.15
C ASP A 143 16.49 -1.85 -0.91
N MET A 144 15.38 -2.41 -0.37
CA MET A 144 14.03 -2.20 -0.92
C MET A 144 13.66 -0.71 -0.93
N ARG A 145 13.98 0.02 0.15
CA ARG A 145 13.72 1.46 0.26
C ARG A 145 14.55 2.26 -0.74
N GLY A 146 15.81 1.89 -0.95
CA GLY A 146 16.70 2.49 -1.95
C GLY A 146 16.15 2.29 -3.35
N LEU A 147 15.85 1.04 -3.72
CA LEU A 147 15.28 0.70 -5.02
C LEU A 147 13.97 1.46 -5.31
N ALA A 148 13.06 1.52 -4.33
CA ALA A 148 11.81 2.25 -4.47
C ALA A 148 12.03 3.75 -4.67
N ASN A 149 12.98 4.37 -3.96
CA ASN A 149 13.30 5.79 -4.15
C ASN A 149 13.94 6.06 -5.52
N ASP A 150 14.83 5.19 -5.98
CA ASP A 150 15.48 5.34 -7.29
C ASP A 150 14.46 5.21 -8.43
N LEU A 151 13.59 4.20 -8.39
CA LEU A 151 12.51 4.02 -9.37
C LEU A 151 11.55 5.21 -9.35
N TRP A 152 11.13 5.66 -8.16
CA TRP A 152 10.26 6.82 -8.01
C TRP A 152 10.87 8.07 -8.66
N ARG A 153 12.15 8.32 -8.41
CA ARG A 153 12.88 9.45 -9.00
C ARG A 153 12.92 9.35 -10.52
N GLN A 154 13.25 8.18 -11.08
CA GLN A 154 13.28 7.95 -12.52
C GLN A 154 11.91 8.18 -13.17
N MET A 155 10.83 7.67 -12.57
CA MET A 155 9.46 7.84 -13.08
C MET A 155 9.03 9.31 -13.07
N ARG A 156 9.42 10.08 -12.04
CA ARG A 156 9.18 11.53 -11.96
C ARG A 156 9.95 12.31 -13.01
N ASP A 157 11.25 12.02 -13.15
CA ASP A 157 12.12 12.70 -14.13
C ASP A 157 11.62 12.48 -15.55
N ALA A 158 11.17 11.25 -15.88
CA ALA A 158 10.54 10.93 -17.15
C ALA A 158 9.23 11.72 -17.36
N ALA A 159 8.39 11.84 -16.31
CA ALA A 159 7.15 12.62 -16.36
C ALA A 159 7.40 14.11 -16.64
N ALA A 160 8.39 14.68 -15.94
CA ALA A 160 8.76 16.08 -16.07
C ALA A 160 9.33 16.37 -17.48
N ALA A 161 10.17 15.48 -18.01
CA ALA A 161 10.69 15.59 -19.37
C ALA A 161 9.57 15.56 -20.43
N ALA A 162 8.61 14.65 -20.29
CA ALA A 162 7.47 14.55 -21.21
C ALA A 162 6.61 15.83 -21.21
N ARG A 163 6.38 16.45 -20.04
CA ARG A 163 5.67 17.74 -19.97
C ARG A 163 6.43 18.89 -20.64
N ARG A 164 7.75 18.96 -20.45
CA ARG A 164 8.58 20.01 -21.08
C ARG A 164 8.55 19.91 -22.61
N ALA A 165 8.51 18.69 -23.15
CA ALA A 165 8.35 18.48 -24.58
C ALA A 165 7.00 19.03 -25.08
N ALA A 166 5.90 18.71 -24.40
CA ALA A 166 4.56 19.20 -24.75
C ALA A 166 4.42 20.73 -24.62
N ALA A 167 5.09 21.36 -23.64
CA ALA A 167 5.06 22.82 -23.46
C ALA A 167 5.78 23.62 -24.56
N ASN A 168 6.69 22.98 -25.31
CA ASN A 168 7.38 23.60 -26.45
C ASN A 168 6.51 23.64 -27.73
N GLU A 169 5.32 23.04 -27.70
CA GLU A 169 4.36 23.00 -28.82
C GLU A 169 3.25 24.06 -28.65
N GLY A 170 3.63 25.35 -28.61
CA GLY A 170 2.67 26.47 -28.64
C GLY A 170 1.75 26.61 -27.42
N THR A 171 1.05 27.74 -27.30
CA THR A 171 0.13 28.01 -26.18
C THR A 171 -1.25 27.40 -26.48
N PRO A 172 -1.69 26.33 -25.80
CA PRO A 172 -2.94 25.67 -26.10
C PRO A 172 -4.13 26.42 -25.48
N SER A 173 -5.32 26.35 -26.08
CA SER A 173 -6.54 26.92 -25.47
C SER A 173 -6.91 26.17 -24.17
N LEU A 174 -7.77 26.72 -23.32
CA LEU A 174 -8.16 26.08 -22.05
C LEU A 174 -8.75 24.67 -22.21
N ILE A 175 -9.41 24.39 -23.34
CA ILE A 175 -9.91 23.05 -23.68
C ILE A 175 -8.74 22.15 -24.08
N ASP A 176 -7.83 22.67 -24.89
CA ASP A 176 -6.60 21.96 -25.27
C ASP A 176 -5.70 21.71 -24.06
N ILE A 177 -5.74 22.52 -23.00
CA ILE A 177 -4.99 22.30 -21.76
C ILE A 177 -5.57 21.12 -20.98
N ALA A 178 -6.89 20.99 -20.88
CA ALA A 178 -7.52 19.86 -20.21
C ALA A 178 -7.35 18.55 -21.03
N GLU A 179 -7.45 18.66 -22.35
CA GLU A 179 -7.24 17.53 -23.26
C GLU A 179 -5.76 17.12 -23.30
N SER A 180 -4.84 18.09 -23.39
CA SER A 180 -3.39 17.89 -23.23
C SER A 180 -3.03 17.31 -21.88
N ALA A 181 -3.63 17.76 -20.77
CA ALA A 181 -3.38 17.17 -19.45
C ALA A 181 -3.86 15.72 -19.38
N THR A 182 -5.01 15.41 -19.97
CA THR A 182 -5.55 14.04 -20.04
C THR A 182 -4.70 13.15 -20.95
N GLN A 183 -4.23 13.70 -22.07
CA GLN A 183 -3.41 13.00 -23.06
C GLN A 183 -1.98 12.79 -22.54
N ALA A 184 -1.42 13.75 -21.81
CA ALA A 184 -0.17 13.63 -21.08
C ALA A 184 -0.29 12.58 -19.97
N ALA A 185 -1.40 12.54 -19.22
CA ALA A 185 -1.66 11.50 -18.23
C ALA A 185 -1.77 10.10 -18.86
N ARG A 186 -2.42 9.98 -20.03
CA ARG A 186 -2.51 8.72 -20.79
C ARG A 186 -1.17 8.28 -21.37
N ALA A 187 -0.44 9.19 -22.00
CA ALA A 187 0.90 8.92 -22.54
C ALA A 187 1.85 8.50 -21.42
N TYR A 188 1.73 9.13 -20.26
CA TYR A 188 2.47 8.77 -19.07
C TYR A 188 2.11 7.37 -18.57
N ALA A 189 0.82 7.05 -18.44
CA ALA A 189 0.38 5.71 -18.05
C ALA A 189 0.84 4.63 -19.05
N GLN A 190 0.87 4.94 -20.34
CA GLN A 190 1.38 4.03 -21.38
C GLN A 190 2.89 3.81 -21.29
N ALA A 191 3.68 4.88 -21.11
CA ALA A 191 5.13 4.77 -20.93
C ALA A 191 5.49 3.93 -19.71
N VAL A 192 4.76 4.15 -18.61
CA VAL A 192 4.87 3.39 -17.38
C VAL A 192 4.51 1.92 -17.57
N ALA A 193 3.43 1.61 -18.30
CA ALA A 193 3.05 0.22 -18.61
C ALA A 193 4.09 -0.50 -19.49
N GLN A 194 4.73 0.21 -20.42
CA GLN A 194 5.79 -0.34 -21.26
C GLN A 194 7.05 -0.68 -20.47
N MET A 195 7.38 0.12 -19.45
CA MET A 195 8.50 -0.15 -18.52
C MET A 195 8.23 -1.35 -17.59
N ALA A 196 6.96 -1.67 -17.32
CA ALA A 196 6.55 -2.82 -16.52
C ALA A 196 6.55 -4.16 -17.31
N THR A 197 6.80 -4.13 -18.62
CA THR A 197 6.87 -5.35 -19.44
C THR A 197 8.33 -5.82 -19.49
N PRO A 198 8.68 -7.00 -18.95
CA PRO A 198 10.05 -7.49 -19.04
C PRO A 198 10.43 -7.67 -20.50
N ALA A 199 11.58 -7.12 -20.90
CA ALA A 199 12.15 -7.30 -22.23
C ALA A 199 12.15 -8.79 -22.58
N GLY A 200 11.58 -9.11 -23.75
CA GLY A 200 11.27 -10.46 -24.17
C GLY A 200 12.44 -11.43 -24.02
N SER A 201 12.10 -12.63 -23.53
CA SER A 201 12.81 -13.85 -23.88
C SER A 201 12.86 -13.99 -25.40
N PRO A 202 14.03 -14.22 -26.02
CA PRO A 202 14.07 -14.57 -27.42
C PRO A 202 13.49 -15.97 -27.58
N SER A 203 12.44 -16.08 -28.40
CA SER A 203 11.94 -17.35 -28.90
C SER A 203 13.01 -17.99 -29.80
N ALA A 204 13.54 -19.14 -29.39
CA ALA A 204 14.14 -20.15 -30.24
C ALA A 204 13.98 -21.52 -29.56
#